data_AF-A0A0F8YHH9-F1
#
_entry.id   AF-A0A0F8YHH9-F1
#
_cell.length_a   1.000
_cell.length_b   1.000
_cell.length_c   1.000
_cell.angle_alpha   90.00
_cell.angle_beta   90.00
_cell.angle_gamma   90.00
#
_symmetry.space_group_name_H-M   'P 1'
#
loop_
_entity.id
_entity.type
_entity.pdbx_description
1 polymer ?
#
loop_
_entity_poly.entity_id
_entity_poly.type
_entity_poly.pdbx_seq_one_letter_code
_entity_poly.pdbx_strand_id
1 'polypeptide(L)'
;SDGISNARWVAQRITMPKQQVIDDERFAMTEKDFTGSMDTTNISPEDQLRLDETMPEEWVTMYEFWDLRENFMITFVTGASKIVRFVEHAVCPIVQMGNYRINNSPYHMGELEQIASLQDELNKTRSQMITHRRRNVAKWMVKEHLLTPEAEQAMRSSKVNDIISIASNEPFDNIIAPVHAIPLSADSYQIDAQIRNDINEVSGVNEYLRGVPQNISRTATEASIIGGATNIRTRHKLLQVEDTSRIVGQILLDTIKDVLPLTDFEEMTMFITGREAEKLNRATGQEELDTDVELVPSEEIFVGTYEIRVERGSTELRNPEVKANQLKDMTVMMLSALPVLKQEGIF
;
A
#
# COMPACT_ATOMS: atom_id res chain seq x y z
N SER A 1 -3.24 -18.12 -1.59
CA SER A 1 -4.23 -17.22 -2.21
C SER A 1 -4.15 -17.40 -3.70
N ASP A 2 -5.29 -17.66 -4.31
CA ASP A 2 -5.39 -17.82 -5.76
C ASP A 2 -5.48 -16.44 -6.48
N GLY A 3 -5.62 -15.37 -5.70
CA GLY A 3 -5.49 -13.97 -6.14
C GLY A 3 -6.38 -13.62 -7.33
N ILE A 4 -6.13 -12.45 -7.91
CA ILE A 4 -6.76 -12.05 -9.17
C ILE A 4 -6.28 -12.91 -10.35
N SER A 5 -5.09 -13.51 -10.25
CA SER A 5 -4.44 -14.31 -11.29
C SER A 5 -5.19 -15.61 -11.65
N ASN A 6 -5.96 -16.17 -10.72
CA ASN A 6 -6.77 -17.37 -10.96
C ASN A 6 -8.28 -17.03 -11.05
N ALA A 7 -8.63 -15.75 -10.99
CA ALA A 7 -10.01 -15.34 -11.12
C ALA A 7 -10.47 -15.55 -12.57
N ARG A 8 -11.74 -15.93 -12.75
CA ARG A 8 -12.37 -15.91 -14.08
C ARG A 8 -12.85 -14.52 -14.44
N TRP A 9 -13.37 -13.81 -13.44
CA TRP A 9 -14.01 -12.52 -13.59
C TRP A 9 -13.41 -11.52 -12.62
N VAL A 10 -13.30 -10.28 -13.08
CA VAL A 10 -12.88 -9.16 -12.25
C VAL A 10 -13.95 -8.09 -12.36
N ALA A 11 -14.46 -7.62 -11.23
CA ALA A 11 -15.39 -6.51 -11.19
C ALA A 11 -14.76 -5.34 -10.43
N GLN A 12 -14.66 -4.19 -11.08
CA GLN A 12 -14.20 -2.96 -10.46
C GLN A 12 -15.41 -2.07 -10.15
N ARG A 13 -15.53 -1.66 -8.89
CA ARG A 13 -16.51 -0.68 -8.45
C ARG A 13 -15.89 0.71 -8.49
N ILE A 14 -16.47 1.61 -9.27
CA ILE A 14 -16.02 2.99 -9.43
C ILE A 14 -17.15 3.91 -8.97
N THR A 15 -16.86 4.78 -8.02
CA THR A 15 -17.83 5.77 -7.51
C THR A 15 -17.36 7.14 -7.97
N MET A 16 -18.20 7.86 -8.70
CA MET A 16 -17.88 9.19 -9.24
C MET A 16 -19.10 10.12 -9.20
N PRO A 17 -18.89 11.46 -9.23
CA PRO A 17 -19.98 12.42 -9.31
C PRO A 17 -20.78 12.21 -10.60
N LYS A 18 -22.11 12.29 -10.50
CA LYS A 18 -23.04 12.07 -11.62
C LYS A 18 -22.73 12.95 -12.83
N GLN A 19 -22.37 14.21 -12.58
CA GLN A 19 -22.09 15.17 -13.64
C GLN A 19 -20.88 14.77 -14.49
N GLN A 20 -19.83 14.23 -13.87
CA GLN A 20 -18.66 13.73 -14.60
C GLN A 20 -18.97 12.55 -15.52
N VAL A 21 -19.94 11.69 -15.16
CA VAL A 21 -20.36 10.57 -16.01
C VAL A 21 -21.09 11.06 -17.25
N ILE A 22 -21.91 12.10 -17.10
CA ILE A 22 -22.72 12.68 -18.19
C ILE A 22 -21.83 13.45 -19.16
N ASP A 23 -20.84 14.18 -18.64
CA ASP A 23 -19.93 14.98 -19.44
C ASP A 23 -18.92 14.12 -20.25
N ASP A 24 -18.72 12.86 -19.86
CA ASP A 24 -17.77 11.95 -20.52
C ASP A 24 -18.39 11.29 -21.76
N GLU A 25 -17.86 11.65 -22.94
CA GLU A 25 -18.28 11.14 -24.25
C GLU A 25 -18.22 9.61 -24.36
N ARG A 26 -17.37 8.95 -23.55
CA ARG A 26 -17.18 7.48 -23.60
C ARG A 26 -18.37 6.69 -23.10
N PHE A 27 -19.25 7.30 -22.30
CA PHE A 27 -20.37 6.60 -21.67
C PHE A 27 -21.72 6.89 -22.34
N ALA A 28 -21.83 7.94 -23.16
CA ALA A 28 -23.04 8.29 -23.93
C ALA A 28 -24.35 8.19 -23.12
N MET A 29 -24.32 8.57 -21.84
CA MET A 29 -25.48 8.51 -20.93
C MET A 29 -26.18 9.86 -20.84
N THR A 30 -27.50 9.85 -20.67
CA THR A 30 -28.29 11.05 -20.37
C THR A 30 -28.77 11.02 -18.92
N GLU A 31 -29.09 12.18 -18.32
CA GLU A 31 -29.64 12.28 -16.95
C GLU A 31 -30.81 11.34 -16.65
N LYS A 32 -31.60 10.98 -17.67
CA LYS A 32 -32.77 10.10 -17.56
C LYS A 32 -32.44 8.61 -17.42
N ASP A 33 -31.21 8.22 -17.72
CA ASP A 33 -30.76 6.83 -17.65
C ASP A 33 -30.33 6.43 -16.23
N PHE A 34 -30.19 7.41 -15.33
CA PHE A 34 -29.86 7.21 -13.92
C PHE A 34 -31.13 7.09 -13.07
N THR A 35 -31.41 5.90 -12.55
CA THR A 35 -32.46 5.72 -11.52
C THR A 35 -31.91 5.24 -10.17
N GLY A 36 -30.61 4.97 -10.06
CA GLY A 36 -29.96 4.51 -8.84
C GLY A 36 -29.05 5.57 -8.20
N SER A 37 -29.03 5.59 -6.88
CA SER A 37 -28.05 6.32 -6.07
C SER A 37 -26.73 5.55 -5.95
N MET A 38 -25.74 6.15 -5.31
CA MET A 38 -24.51 5.47 -4.87
C MET A 38 -24.82 4.11 -4.23
N ASP A 39 -24.10 3.08 -4.65
CA ASP A 39 -24.21 1.75 -4.07
C ASP A 39 -23.44 1.69 -2.74
N THR A 40 -24.18 1.70 -1.64
CA THR A 40 -23.65 1.64 -0.28
C THR A 40 -23.56 0.21 0.27
N THR A 41 -23.75 -0.81 -0.58
CA THR A 41 -23.58 -2.20 -0.18
C THR A 41 -22.15 -2.42 0.35
N ASN A 42 -22.07 -3.05 1.52
CA ASN A 42 -20.85 -3.33 2.29
C ASN A 42 -20.15 -2.12 2.93
N ILE A 43 -20.79 -0.95 3.00
CA ILE A 43 -20.29 0.18 3.79
C ILE A 43 -20.87 0.09 5.21
N SER A 44 -20.02 0.31 6.23
CA SER A 44 -20.46 0.43 7.63
C SER A 44 -21.48 1.57 7.78
N PRO A 45 -22.52 1.43 8.61
CA PRO A 45 -23.45 2.53 8.89
C PRO A 45 -22.76 3.83 9.37
N GLU A 46 -21.66 3.71 10.12
CA GLU A 46 -20.87 4.87 10.58
C GLU A 46 -20.15 5.57 9.42
N ASP A 47 -19.67 4.81 8.44
CA ASP A 47 -19.00 5.35 7.26
C ASP A 47 -20.00 5.95 6.27
N GLN A 48 -21.23 5.40 6.21
CA GLN A 48 -22.33 5.98 5.41
C GLN A 48 -22.67 7.40 5.88
N LEU A 49 -22.79 7.60 7.19
CA LEU A 49 -23.03 8.94 7.76
C LEU A 49 -21.92 9.94 7.38
N ARG A 50 -20.66 9.50 7.41
CA ARG A 50 -19.53 10.36 7.00
C ARG A 50 -19.55 10.68 5.51
N LEU A 51 -19.99 9.74 4.68
CA LEU A 51 -20.12 9.95 3.23
C LEU A 51 -21.16 11.03 2.94
N ASP A 52 -22.33 10.98 3.59
CA ASP A 52 -23.36 12.00 3.43
C ASP A 52 -22.86 13.41 3.86
N GLU A 53 -21.99 13.49 4.87
CA GLU A 53 -21.38 14.75 5.31
C GLU A 53 -20.28 15.27 4.36
N THR A 54 -19.55 14.38 3.69
CA THR A 54 -18.39 14.75 2.85
C THR A 54 -18.72 14.85 1.36
N MET A 55 -19.85 14.29 0.92
CA MET A 55 -20.27 14.22 -0.48
C MET A 55 -21.64 14.89 -0.68
N PRO A 56 -21.69 16.22 -0.78
CA PRO A 56 -22.96 16.96 -0.94
C PRO A 56 -23.59 16.86 -2.34
N GLU A 57 -22.84 16.39 -3.34
CA GLU A 57 -23.30 16.22 -4.73
C GLU A 57 -23.94 14.83 -4.94
N GLU A 58 -24.68 14.63 -6.04
CA GLU A 58 -25.19 13.30 -6.39
C GLU A 58 -24.05 12.41 -6.93
N TRP A 59 -23.75 11.32 -6.22
CA TRP A 59 -22.77 10.31 -6.65
C TRP A 59 -23.45 9.09 -7.24
N VAL A 60 -22.79 8.50 -8.23
CA VAL A 60 -23.24 7.30 -8.92
C VAL A 60 -22.16 6.24 -8.86
N THR A 61 -22.57 4.98 -8.67
CA THR A 61 -21.66 3.83 -8.72
C THR A 61 -21.76 3.13 -10.06
N MET A 62 -20.61 3.02 -10.72
CA MET A 62 -20.37 2.27 -11.93
C MET A 62 -19.63 0.99 -11.60
N TYR A 63 -19.89 -0.04 -12.39
CA TYR A 63 -19.23 -1.32 -12.32
C TYR A 63 -18.65 -1.65 -13.69
N GLU A 64 -17.35 -1.92 -13.71
CA GLU A 64 -16.67 -2.48 -14.87
C GLU A 64 -16.44 -3.97 -14.61
N PHE A 65 -17.10 -4.80 -15.40
CA PHE A 65 -16.96 -6.24 -15.37
C PHE A 65 -16.07 -6.71 -16.50
N TRP A 66 -15.07 -7.51 -16.16
CA TRP A 66 -14.08 -8.06 -17.06
C TRP A 66 -14.17 -9.59 -17.02
N ASP A 67 -14.35 -10.23 -18.19
CA ASP A 67 -14.19 -11.67 -18.33
C ASP A 67 -12.80 -11.99 -18.88
N LEU A 68 -11.98 -12.69 -18.09
CA LEU A 68 -10.59 -13.01 -18.41
C LEU A 68 -10.44 -14.22 -19.36
N ARG A 69 -11.52 -14.96 -19.63
CA ARG A 69 -11.48 -16.09 -20.58
C ARG A 69 -11.90 -15.68 -21.98
N GLU A 70 -12.99 -14.92 -22.04
CA GLU A 70 -13.58 -14.46 -23.30
C GLU A 70 -13.03 -13.09 -23.73
N ASN A 71 -12.23 -12.42 -22.88
CA ASN A 71 -11.60 -11.13 -23.11
C ASN A 71 -12.60 -10.05 -23.55
N PHE A 72 -13.61 -9.78 -22.73
CA PHE A 72 -14.50 -8.64 -22.94
C PHE A 72 -14.70 -7.85 -21.66
N MET A 73 -15.09 -6.58 -21.83
CA MET A 73 -15.43 -5.68 -20.75
C MET A 73 -16.84 -5.11 -20.93
N ILE A 74 -17.60 -5.10 -19.83
CA ILE A 74 -18.94 -4.52 -19.77
C ILE A 74 -18.98 -3.48 -18.65
N THR A 75 -19.42 -2.27 -18.97
CA THR A 75 -19.71 -1.24 -17.97
C THR A 75 -21.20 -1.14 -17.72
N PHE A 76 -21.61 -1.19 -16.46
CA PHE A 76 -22.97 -0.93 -16.03
C PHE A 76 -23.02 0.10 -14.91
N VAL A 77 -24.08 0.89 -14.89
CA VAL A 77 -24.36 1.88 -13.84
C VAL A 77 -25.44 1.31 -12.94
N THR A 78 -25.31 1.54 -11.63
CA THR A 78 -26.31 1.13 -10.65
C THR A 78 -27.66 1.80 -10.96
N GLY A 79 -28.69 1.00 -11.23
CA GLY A 79 -30.02 1.48 -11.62
C GLY A 79 -30.19 1.76 -13.12
N ALA A 80 -29.15 1.69 -13.95
CA ALA A 80 -29.34 1.83 -15.39
C ALA A 80 -30.03 0.57 -15.99
N SER A 81 -30.97 0.80 -16.90
CA SER A 81 -31.68 -0.28 -17.62
C SER A 81 -30.89 -0.84 -18.81
N LYS A 82 -29.77 -0.20 -19.18
CA LYS A 82 -28.96 -0.52 -20.34
C LYS A 82 -27.49 -0.68 -19.96
N ILE A 83 -26.78 -1.48 -20.74
CA ILE A 83 -25.32 -1.54 -20.72
C ILE A 83 -24.78 -0.20 -21.24
N VAL A 84 -23.84 0.38 -20.50
CA VAL A 84 -23.25 1.69 -20.82
C VAL A 84 -22.20 1.55 -21.90
N ARG A 85 -21.35 0.54 -21.75
CA ARG A 85 -20.23 0.29 -22.66
C ARG A 85 -19.96 -1.19 -22.75
N PHE A 86 -19.64 -1.63 -23.96
CA PHE A 86 -19.19 -2.98 -24.25
C PHE A 86 -17.93 -2.89 -25.10
N VAL A 87 -16.87 -3.59 -24.69
CA VAL A 87 -15.60 -3.64 -25.42
C VAL A 87 -15.21 -5.10 -25.59
N GLU A 88 -15.12 -5.53 -26.84
CA GLU A 88 -14.60 -6.86 -27.21
C GLU A 88 -13.07 -6.84 -27.22
N HIS A 89 -12.45 -8.01 -27.04
CA HIS A 89 -11.00 -8.21 -27.00
C HIS A 89 -10.27 -7.30 -25.99
N ALA A 90 -10.89 -7.04 -24.85
CA ALA A 90 -10.35 -6.17 -23.82
C ALA A 90 -9.50 -6.94 -22.80
N VAL A 91 -8.21 -6.58 -22.70
CA VAL A 91 -7.31 -7.11 -21.66
C VAL A 91 -7.57 -6.37 -20.34
N CYS A 92 -7.75 -7.11 -19.25
CA CYS A 92 -8.00 -6.51 -17.94
C CYS A 92 -6.75 -5.78 -17.40
N PRO A 93 -6.83 -4.47 -17.12
CA PRO A 93 -5.67 -3.68 -16.67
C PRO A 93 -5.41 -3.80 -15.16
N ILE A 94 -6.13 -4.66 -14.44
CA ILE A 94 -6.13 -4.71 -12.98
C ILE A 94 -5.11 -5.74 -12.50
N VAL A 95 -4.09 -5.26 -11.80
CA VAL A 95 -3.07 -6.11 -11.17
C VAL A 95 -3.17 -5.98 -9.65
N GLN A 96 -3.31 -7.12 -8.97
CA GLN A 96 -3.36 -7.16 -7.51
C GLN A 96 -1.95 -7.20 -6.93
N MET A 97 -1.54 -6.11 -6.28
CA MET A 97 -0.36 -6.10 -5.41
C MET A 97 -0.74 -6.59 -4.01
N GLY A 98 -0.62 -7.90 -3.80
CA GLY A 98 -0.87 -8.53 -2.51
C GLY A 98 0.39 -8.61 -1.67
N ASN A 99 0.32 -8.43 -0.35
CA ASN A 99 1.46 -8.52 0.56
C ASN A 99 1.72 -9.95 1.09
N TYR A 100 1.08 -10.36 2.20
CA TYR A 100 1.17 -11.74 2.70
C TYR A 100 0.01 -12.58 2.19
N ARG A 101 0.31 -13.77 1.67
CA ARG A 101 -0.69 -14.69 1.12
C ARG A 101 -1.35 -15.49 2.22
N ILE A 102 -2.68 -15.41 2.31
CA ILE A 102 -3.49 -16.27 3.17
C ILE A 102 -3.91 -17.51 2.35
N ASN A 103 -3.92 -18.68 2.98
CA ASN A 103 -4.40 -19.90 2.32
C ASN A 103 -5.92 -19.84 2.12
N ASN A 104 -6.41 -20.29 0.96
CA ASN A 104 -7.85 -20.31 0.62
C ASN A 104 -8.59 -18.95 0.74
N SER A 105 -7.87 -17.82 0.71
CA SER A 105 -8.46 -16.48 0.68
C SER A 105 -8.06 -15.75 -0.61
N PRO A 106 -8.97 -15.00 -1.26
CA PRO A 106 -8.63 -14.11 -2.37
C PRO A 106 -7.90 -12.84 -1.88
N TYR A 107 -8.01 -12.53 -0.58
CA TYR A 107 -7.39 -11.37 0.03
C TYR A 107 -5.99 -11.68 0.58
N HIS A 108 -5.18 -10.63 0.62
CA HIS A 108 -3.84 -10.66 1.20
C HIS A 108 -3.87 -9.92 2.53
N MET A 109 -3.10 -10.40 3.50
CA MET A 109 -2.96 -9.72 4.78
C MET A 109 -2.01 -8.53 4.63
N GLY A 110 -2.40 -7.38 5.19
CA GLY A 110 -1.58 -6.17 5.22
C GLY A 110 -0.45 -6.25 6.26
N GLU A 111 0.49 -5.28 6.23
CA GLU A 111 1.44 -5.14 7.36
C GLU A 111 0.73 -4.67 8.63
N LEU A 112 -0.19 -3.70 8.48
CA LEU A 112 -0.88 -3.07 9.61
C LEU A 112 -1.86 -4.03 10.30
N GLU A 113 -2.41 -4.98 9.56
CA GLU A 113 -3.35 -5.97 10.09
C GLU A 113 -2.72 -6.84 11.18
N GLN A 114 -1.42 -7.14 11.06
CA GLN A 114 -0.68 -7.91 12.06
C GLN A 114 -0.52 -7.17 13.39
N ILE A 115 -0.44 -5.84 13.36
CA ILE A 115 -0.25 -5.00 14.55
C ILE A 115 -1.55 -4.38 15.05
N ALA A 116 -2.67 -4.54 14.34
CA ALA A 116 -3.93 -3.87 14.64
C ALA A 116 -4.44 -4.24 16.05
N SER A 117 -4.43 -5.53 16.40
CA SER A 117 -4.86 -6.00 17.72
C SER A 117 -4.00 -5.44 18.86
N LEU A 118 -2.68 -5.40 18.67
CA LEU A 118 -1.72 -4.85 19.64
C LEU A 118 -1.90 -3.34 19.79
N GLN A 119 -2.19 -2.63 18.71
CA GLN A 119 -2.45 -1.20 18.74
C GLN A 119 -3.76 -0.88 19.48
N ASP A 120 -4.80 -1.70 19.30
CA ASP A 120 -6.05 -1.58 20.05
C ASP A 120 -5.87 -1.85 21.53
N GLU A 121 -5.07 -2.86 21.87
CA GLU A 121 -4.70 -3.17 23.25
C GLU A 121 -3.95 -2.01 23.91
N LEU A 122 -2.98 -1.42 23.20
CA LEU A 122 -2.23 -0.25 23.64
C LEU A 122 -3.17 0.95 23.88
N ASN A 123 -4.08 1.21 22.96
CA ASN A 123 -5.05 2.31 23.05
C ASN A 123 -6.00 2.12 24.24
N LYS A 124 -6.49 0.90 24.45
CA LYS A 124 -7.33 0.53 25.60
C LYS A 124 -6.57 0.69 26.92
N THR A 125 -5.34 0.20 27.00
CA THR A 125 -4.49 0.30 28.19
C THR A 125 -4.26 1.75 28.57
N ARG A 126 -3.88 2.62 27.61
CA ARG A 126 -3.71 4.05 27.86
C ARG A 126 -4.99 4.75 28.28
N SER A 127 -6.12 4.40 27.67
CA SER A 127 -7.45 4.92 28.06
C SER A 127 -7.81 4.54 29.49
N GLN A 128 -7.50 3.30 29.90
CA GLN A 128 -7.69 2.84 31.27
C GLN A 128 -6.77 3.57 32.25
N MET A 129 -5.50 3.81 31.90
CA MET A 129 -4.58 4.59 32.72
C MET A 129 -5.04 6.03 32.92
N ILE A 130 -5.54 6.68 31.87
CA ILE A 130 -6.12 8.03 31.95
C ILE A 130 -7.35 8.01 32.86
N THR A 131 -8.22 7.02 32.70
CA THR A 131 -9.43 6.86 33.52
C THR A 131 -9.07 6.63 34.98
N HIS A 132 -8.08 5.79 35.24
CA HIS A 132 -7.55 5.55 36.57
C HIS A 132 -7.02 6.85 37.18
N ARG A 133 -6.16 7.59 36.47
CA ARG A 133 -5.65 8.90 36.93
C ARG A 133 -6.78 9.90 37.22
N ARG A 134 -7.83 9.94 36.38
CA ARG A 134 -9.01 10.80 36.59
C ARG A 134 -9.86 10.37 37.79
N ARG A 135 -9.97 9.07 38.06
CA ARG A 135 -10.73 8.53 39.19
C ARG A 135 -9.95 8.57 40.50
N ASN A 136 -8.63 8.56 40.42
CA ASN A 136 -7.70 8.56 41.55
C ASN A 136 -7.53 9.95 42.16
N VAL A 137 -8.66 10.56 42.53
CA VAL A 137 -8.73 11.82 43.28
C VAL A 137 -8.81 11.48 44.76
N ALA A 138 -8.04 12.17 45.59
CA ALA A 138 -8.11 12.01 47.04
C ALA A 138 -9.52 12.36 47.52
N LYS A 139 -10.18 11.38 48.14
CA LYS A 139 -11.49 11.56 48.78
C LYS A 139 -11.32 11.38 50.28
N TRP A 140 -12.15 12.04 51.05
CA TRP A 140 -12.18 11.92 52.50
C TRP A 140 -13.51 11.29 52.90
N MET A 141 -13.44 10.24 53.71
CA MET A 141 -14.61 9.65 54.36
C MET A 141 -14.80 10.32 55.71
N VAL A 142 -16.01 10.80 55.94
CA VAL A 142 -16.39 11.52 57.17
C VAL A 142 -17.69 10.92 57.69
N LYS A 143 -17.78 10.73 59.01
CA LYS A 143 -19.04 10.37 59.67
C LYS A 143 -19.96 11.61 59.74
N GLU A 144 -21.08 11.58 59.02
CA GLU A 144 -22.00 12.73 58.83
C GLU A 144 -22.48 13.37 60.14
N HIS A 145 -22.72 12.57 61.19
CA HIS A 145 -23.23 13.05 62.48
C HIS A 145 -22.15 13.72 63.37
N LEU A 146 -20.87 13.66 62.99
CA LEU A 146 -19.76 14.21 63.78
C LEU A 146 -19.22 15.53 63.22
N LEU A 147 -19.67 15.93 62.03
CA LEU A 147 -19.22 17.15 61.38
C LEU A 147 -20.30 18.24 61.47
N THR A 148 -19.95 19.42 61.98
CA THR A 148 -20.81 20.60 61.90
C THR A 148 -20.76 21.19 60.48
N PRO A 149 -21.83 21.88 60.01
CA PRO A 149 -21.83 22.53 58.69
C PRO A 149 -20.69 23.53 58.50
N GLU A 150 -20.27 24.17 59.59
CA GLU A 150 -19.15 25.12 59.63
C GLU A 150 -17.79 24.41 59.45
N ALA A 151 -17.61 23.23 60.07
CA ALA A 151 -16.41 22.42 59.92
C ALA A 151 -16.29 21.82 58.50
N GLU A 152 -17.41 21.46 57.86
CA GLU A 152 -17.41 21.02 56.46
C GLU A 152 -16.95 22.13 55.51
N GLN A 153 -17.41 23.36 55.74
CA GLN A 153 -17.08 24.51 54.92
C GLN A 153 -15.61 24.94 55.12
N ALA A 154 -15.10 24.86 56.35
CA ALA A 154 -13.70 25.10 56.66
C ALA A 154 -12.77 24.07 55.98
N MET A 155 -13.15 22.78 55.98
CA MET A 155 -12.43 21.71 55.27
C MET A 155 -12.39 21.89 53.75
N ARG A 156 -13.40 22.55 53.17
CA ARG A 156 -13.44 22.88 51.74
C ARG A 156 -12.73 24.20 51.41
N SER A 157 -12.37 25.01 52.41
CA SER A 157 -11.78 26.32 52.21
C SER A 157 -10.26 26.26 51.98
N SER A 158 -9.72 27.13 51.13
CA SER A 158 -8.26 27.25 50.90
C SER A 158 -7.56 28.19 51.89
N LYS A 159 -8.19 28.55 53.01
CA LYS A 159 -7.62 29.49 53.98
C LYS A 159 -6.61 28.79 54.88
N VAL A 160 -5.41 29.35 54.97
CA VAL A 160 -4.32 28.84 55.82
C VAL A 160 -4.59 29.22 57.28
N ASN A 161 -4.37 28.28 58.21
CA ASN A 161 -4.56 28.42 59.67
C ASN A 161 -6.02 28.57 60.14
N ASP A 162 -6.99 27.98 59.45
CA ASP A 162 -8.36 27.90 59.96
C ASP A 162 -8.46 26.85 61.09
N ILE A 163 -9.19 27.17 62.16
CA ILE A 163 -9.34 26.29 63.33
C ILE A 163 -10.67 25.58 63.22
N ILE A 164 -10.62 24.25 63.07
CA ILE A 164 -11.80 23.41 62.90
C ILE A 164 -12.15 22.80 64.25
N SER A 165 -13.31 23.16 64.80
CA SER A 165 -13.85 22.57 66.02
C SER A 165 -14.68 21.33 65.69
N ILE A 166 -14.51 20.25 66.47
CA ILE A 166 -15.28 19.02 66.35
C ILE A 166 -16.11 18.84 67.62
N ALA A 167 -17.38 18.47 67.47
CA ALA A 167 -18.33 18.40 68.58
C ALA A 167 -18.25 17.11 69.42
N SER A 168 -17.33 16.19 69.10
CA SER A 168 -17.30 14.83 69.64
C SER A 168 -16.04 14.53 70.46
N ASN A 169 -16.18 13.60 71.40
CA ASN A 169 -15.12 13.10 72.29
C ASN A 169 -14.42 11.84 71.72
N GLU A 170 -14.67 11.50 70.45
CA GLU A 170 -13.99 10.39 69.74
C GLU A 170 -12.58 10.79 69.31
N PRO A 171 -11.62 9.84 69.23
CA PRO A 171 -10.30 10.09 68.66
C PRO A 171 -10.38 10.59 67.22
N PHE A 172 -9.62 11.62 66.87
CA PHE A 172 -9.60 12.26 65.54
C PHE A 172 -9.43 11.27 64.38
N ASP A 173 -8.63 10.22 64.56
CA ASP A 173 -8.38 9.18 63.56
C ASP A 173 -9.66 8.42 63.13
N ASN A 174 -10.70 8.42 63.97
CA ASN A 174 -11.97 7.75 63.69
C ASN A 174 -13.04 8.68 63.09
N ILE A 175 -12.75 9.99 62.99
CA ILE A 175 -13.70 11.01 62.54
C ILE A 175 -13.52 11.31 61.05
N ILE A 176 -12.27 11.36 60.60
CA ILE A 176 -11.89 11.65 59.22
C ILE A 176 -10.87 10.60 58.77
N ALA A 177 -11.24 9.82 57.76
CA ALA A 177 -10.34 8.84 57.15
C ALA A 177 -10.10 9.20 55.68
N PRO A 178 -8.85 9.38 55.23
CA PRO A 178 -8.57 9.53 53.80
C PRO A 178 -8.87 8.21 53.08
N VAL A 179 -9.58 8.29 51.95
CA VAL A 179 -9.60 7.20 50.99
C VAL A 179 -8.25 7.19 50.32
N HIS A 180 -7.44 6.17 50.61
CA HIS A 180 -6.15 6.01 49.95
C HIS A 180 -6.38 5.78 48.47
N ALA A 181 -5.86 6.72 47.68
CA ALA A 181 -5.69 6.59 46.26
C ALA A 181 -4.90 5.32 45.97
N ILE A 182 -5.51 4.34 45.29
CA ILE A 182 -4.79 3.12 44.90
C ILE A 182 -3.80 3.56 43.81
N PRO A 183 -2.48 3.43 44.02
CA PRO A 183 -1.52 3.77 42.99
C PRO A 183 -1.70 2.79 41.83
N LEU A 184 -1.52 3.28 40.60
CA LEU A 184 -1.47 2.39 39.44
C LEU A 184 -0.29 1.42 39.65
N SER A 185 -0.54 0.12 39.49
CA SER A 185 0.51 -0.90 39.63
C SER A 185 1.65 -0.66 38.65
N ALA A 186 2.88 -0.95 39.06
CA ALA A 186 4.06 -0.87 38.20
C ALA A 186 3.91 -1.76 36.95
N ASP A 187 3.22 -2.89 37.10
CA ASP A 187 2.93 -3.85 36.03
C ASP A 187 2.16 -3.21 34.86
N SER A 188 1.25 -2.26 35.12
CA SER A 188 0.52 -1.56 34.05
C SER A 188 1.44 -0.72 33.15
N TYR A 189 2.53 -0.18 33.69
CA TYR A 189 3.54 0.53 32.89
C TYR A 189 4.45 -0.45 32.14
N GLN A 190 4.70 -1.63 32.71
CA GLN A 190 5.48 -2.68 32.06
C GLN A 190 4.72 -3.28 30.87
N ILE A 191 3.40 -3.46 30.99
CA ILE A 191 2.54 -3.94 29.90
C ILE A 191 2.56 -2.97 28.70
N ASP A 192 2.48 -1.63 28.91
CA ASP A 192 2.59 -0.65 27.81
C ASP A 192 3.96 -0.76 27.09
N ALA A 193 5.04 -0.99 27.84
CA ALA A 193 6.37 -1.18 27.25
C ALA A 193 6.48 -2.52 26.50
N GLN A 194 5.90 -3.59 27.03
CA GLN A 194 5.89 -4.91 26.40
C GLN A 194 5.11 -4.89 25.08
N ILE A 195 3.88 -4.34 25.06
CA ILE A 195 3.08 -4.24 23.84
C ILE A 195 3.82 -3.45 22.76
N ARG A 196 4.52 -2.36 23.12
CA ARG A 196 5.35 -1.62 22.16
C ARG A 196 6.50 -2.45 21.61
N ASN A 197 7.13 -3.28 22.44
CA ASN A 197 8.20 -4.18 21.99
C ASN A 197 7.64 -5.24 21.04
N ASP A 198 6.50 -5.84 21.36
CA ASP A 198 5.81 -6.82 20.52
C ASP A 198 5.45 -6.20 19.16
N ILE A 199 4.95 -4.95 19.13
CA ILE A 199 4.70 -4.22 17.88
C ILE A 199 5.99 -4.05 17.06
N ASN A 200 7.13 -3.73 17.69
CA ASN A 200 8.41 -3.58 16.99
C ASN A 200 8.94 -4.92 16.46
N GLU A 201 8.75 -5.99 17.20
CA GLU A 201 9.15 -7.34 16.80
C GLU A 201 8.34 -7.83 15.61
N VAL A 202 7.01 -7.69 15.66
CA VAL A 202 6.09 -8.08 14.58
C VAL A 202 6.29 -7.22 13.34
N SER A 203 6.40 -5.90 13.49
CA SER A 203 6.69 -5.00 12.36
C SER A 203 8.10 -5.18 11.79
N GLY A 204 8.98 -5.86 12.51
CA GLY A 204 10.35 -6.11 12.09
C GLY A 204 11.23 -4.85 12.05
N VAL A 205 10.81 -3.76 12.68
CA VAL A 205 11.57 -2.51 12.75
C VAL A 205 12.65 -2.65 13.82
N ASN A 206 13.88 -2.87 13.37
CA ASN A 206 15.02 -2.95 14.28
C ASN A 206 15.41 -1.57 14.84
N GLU A 207 16.00 -1.54 16.04
CA GLU A 207 16.62 -0.35 16.64
C GLU A 207 17.64 0.32 15.71
N TYR A 208 18.32 -0.47 14.87
CA TYR A 208 19.23 0.05 13.84
C TYR A 208 18.53 0.96 12.82
N LEU A 209 17.31 0.60 12.39
CA LEU A 209 16.51 1.42 11.49
C LEU A 209 15.97 2.68 12.16
N ARG A 210 15.83 2.67 13.49
CA ARG A 210 15.35 3.82 14.28
C ARG A 210 16.44 4.83 14.60
N GLY A 211 17.68 4.57 14.20
CA GLY A 211 18.81 5.47 14.44
C GLY A 211 19.17 5.63 15.92
N VAL A 212 18.73 4.70 16.78
CA VAL A 212 19.05 4.74 18.21
C VAL A 212 20.50 4.25 18.37
N PRO A 213 21.42 5.05 18.96
CA PRO A 213 22.76 4.59 19.23
C PRO A 213 22.70 3.44 20.25
N GLN A 214 23.08 2.24 19.83
CA GLN A 214 23.14 1.09 20.74
C GLN A 214 24.35 1.24 21.67
N ASN A 215 24.10 1.29 22.97
CA ASN A 215 25.10 1.44 24.04
C ASN A 215 25.96 0.17 24.31
N ILE A 216 25.93 -0.82 23.41
CA ILE A 216 26.69 -2.07 23.56
C ILE A 216 27.52 -2.25 22.29
N SER A 217 28.84 -2.39 22.45
CA SER A 217 29.79 -2.63 21.37
C SER A 217 29.55 -4.01 20.74
N ARG A 218 28.50 -4.17 19.93
CA ARG A 218 28.36 -5.35 19.09
C ARG A 218 29.49 -5.37 18.07
N THR A 219 30.06 -6.55 17.84
CA THR A 219 31.18 -6.73 16.90
C THR A 219 30.71 -6.37 15.49
N ALA A 220 31.54 -5.71 14.68
CA ALA A 220 31.17 -5.22 13.35
C ALA A 220 30.49 -6.27 12.45
N THR A 221 30.83 -7.55 12.65
CA THR A 221 30.19 -8.69 11.96
C THR A 221 28.74 -8.91 12.36
N GLU A 222 28.38 -8.75 13.63
CA GLU A 222 27.00 -8.90 14.11
C GLU A 222 26.12 -7.76 13.60
N ALA A 223 26.65 -6.53 13.57
CA ALA A 223 25.98 -5.39 12.96
C ALA A 223 25.76 -5.59 11.44
N SER A 224 26.75 -6.19 10.74
CA SER A 224 26.63 -6.54 9.32
C SER A 224 25.58 -7.63 9.07
N ILE A 225 25.52 -8.67 9.91
CA ILE A 225 24.51 -9.73 9.83
C ILE A 225 23.10 -9.16 10.06
N ILE A 226 22.94 -8.29 11.06
CA ILE A 226 21.66 -7.64 11.38
C ILE A 226 21.21 -6.69 10.27
N GLY A 227 22.14 -5.90 9.70
CA GLY A 227 21.89 -5.07 8.53
C GLY A 227 21.49 -5.91 7.31
N GLY A 228 22.17 -7.04 7.09
CA GLY A 228 21.84 -8.00 6.04
C GLY A 228 20.43 -8.58 6.16
N ALA A 229 20.04 -9.04 7.34
CA ALA A 229 18.71 -9.58 7.60
C ALA A 229 17.59 -8.56 7.37
N THR A 230 17.83 -7.31 7.76
CA THR A 230 16.90 -6.19 7.52
C THR A 230 16.76 -5.89 6.04
N ASN A 231 17.88 -5.86 5.31
CA ASN A 231 17.90 -5.65 3.87
C ASN A 231 17.17 -6.76 3.11
N ILE A 232 17.21 -8.02 3.56
CA ILE A 232 16.47 -9.12 2.94
C ILE A 232 14.95 -8.87 2.96
N ARG A 233 14.41 -8.36 4.08
CA ARG A 233 12.97 -8.06 4.19
C ARG A 233 12.58 -6.91 3.28
N THR A 234 13.32 -5.81 3.31
CA THR A 234 13.09 -4.66 2.41
C THR A 234 13.23 -5.08 0.95
N ARG A 235 14.23 -5.91 0.62
CA ARG A 235 14.43 -6.46 -0.72
C ARG A 235 13.27 -7.32 -1.17
N HIS A 236 12.70 -8.15 -0.29
CA HIS A 236 11.51 -8.94 -0.64
C HIS A 236 10.31 -8.04 -1.01
N LYS A 237 10.09 -6.93 -0.27
CA LYS A 237 9.01 -5.98 -0.60
C LYS A 237 9.29 -5.26 -1.91
N LEU A 238 10.54 -4.87 -2.13
CA LEU A 238 10.99 -4.27 -3.37
C LEU A 238 10.79 -5.23 -4.56
N LEU A 239 11.16 -6.50 -4.42
CA LEU A 239 10.93 -7.54 -5.44
C LEU A 239 9.44 -7.72 -5.76
N GLN A 240 8.56 -7.64 -4.76
CA GLN A 240 7.12 -7.73 -4.95
C GLN A 240 6.55 -6.54 -5.75
N VAL A 241 7.08 -5.33 -5.50
CA VAL A 241 6.76 -4.14 -6.30
C VAL A 241 7.29 -4.31 -7.73
N GLU A 242 8.55 -4.73 -7.90
CA GLU A 242 9.14 -4.96 -9.22
C GLU A 242 8.38 -6.04 -10.02
N ASP A 243 7.92 -7.10 -9.36
CA ASP A 243 7.10 -8.13 -9.99
C ASP A 243 5.75 -7.60 -10.44
N THR A 244 5.11 -6.77 -9.62
CA THR A 244 3.85 -6.11 -9.98
C THR A 244 4.07 -5.17 -11.17
N SER A 245 5.13 -4.36 -11.15
CA SER A 245 5.50 -3.46 -12.25
C SER A 245 5.80 -4.23 -13.54
N ARG A 246 6.43 -5.40 -13.44
CA ARG A 246 6.68 -6.27 -14.59
C ARG A 246 5.37 -6.77 -15.21
N ILE A 247 4.41 -7.19 -14.39
CA ILE A 247 3.09 -7.64 -14.86
C ILE A 247 2.36 -6.47 -15.55
N VAL A 248 2.38 -5.28 -14.95
CA VAL A 248 1.79 -4.08 -15.56
C VAL A 248 2.46 -3.76 -16.90
N GLY A 249 3.78 -3.81 -16.97
CA GLY A 249 4.52 -3.62 -18.22
C GLY A 249 4.15 -4.64 -19.30
N GLN A 250 3.94 -5.90 -18.90
CA GLN A 250 3.49 -6.95 -19.82
C GLN A 250 2.09 -6.66 -20.36
N ILE A 251 1.15 -6.30 -19.48
CA ILE A 251 -0.22 -5.94 -19.88
C ILE A 251 -0.21 -4.74 -20.83
N LEU A 252 0.59 -3.70 -20.53
CA LEU A 252 0.72 -2.54 -21.42
C LEU A 252 1.24 -2.94 -22.80
N LEU A 253 2.25 -3.82 -22.86
CA LEU A 253 2.76 -4.32 -24.13
C LEU A 253 1.73 -5.15 -24.89
N ASP A 254 0.94 -5.97 -24.19
CA ASP A 254 -0.12 -6.77 -24.81
C ASP A 254 -1.22 -5.86 -25.34
N THR A 255 -1.66 -4.84 -24.59
CA THR A 255 -2.58 -3.81 -25.08
C THR A 255 -2.00 -3.06 -26.30
N ILE A 256 -0.71 -2.71 -26.29
CA ILE A 256 -0.05 -2.05 -27.42
C ILE A 256 -0.04 -2.98 -28.65
N LYS A 257 0.21 -4.29 -28.47
CA LYS A 257 0.14 -5.27 -29.56
C LYS A 257 -1.26 -5.46 -30.10
N ASP A 258 -2.29 -5.29 -29.29
CA ASP A 258 -3.68 -5.40 -29.74
C ASP A 258 -4.16 -4.12 -30.45
N VAL A 259 -3.63 -2.95 -30.06
CA VAL A 259 -4.01 -1.65 -30.63
C VAL A 259 -3.17 -1.27 -31.88
N LEU A 260 -1.87 -1.60 -31.92
CA LEU A 260 -1.01 -1.32 -33.07
C LEU A 260 -1.44 -1.95 -34.42
N PRO A 261 -2.03 -3.16 -34.50
CA PRO A 261 -2.53 -3.68 -35.77
C PRO A 261 -3.79 -2.95 -36.26
N LEU A 262 -4.38 -2.08 -35.42
CA LEU A 262 -5.57 -1.28 -35.76
C LEU A 262 -5.24 0.18 -36.09
N THR A 263 -4.02 0.66 -35.85
CA THR A 263 -3.53 1.86 -36.55
C THR A 263 -3.23 1.46 -37.97
N ASP A 264 -4.02 1.97 -38.92
CA ASP A 264 -3.82 1.76 -40.36
C ASP A 264 -2.33 1.86 -40.68
N PHE A 265 -1.78 0.83 -41.34
CA PHE A 265 -0.39 0.78 -41.81
C PHE A 265 0.02 2.01 -42.67
N GLU A 266 -0.96 2.83 -43.07
CA GLU A 266 -0.79 4.09 -43.79
C GLU A 266 -0.07 5.18 -42.97
N GLU A 267 -0.07 5.15 -41.63
CA GLU A 267 0.56 6.21 -40.82
C GLU A 267 2.00 5.92 -40.37
N MET A 268 2.52 4.70 -40.56
CA MET A 268 3.91 4.35 -40.22
C MET A 268 4.81 4.45 -41.45
N THR A 269 5.20 5.66 -41.84
CA THR A 269 6.21 5.86 -42.90
C THR A 269 7.61 5.80 -42.31
N MET A 270 8.43 4.85 -42.78
CA MET A 270 9.84 4.81 -42.43
C MET A 270 10.65 5.54 -43.51
N PHE A 271 11.30 6.63 -43.11
CA PHE A 271 12.21 7.38 -43.99
C PHE A 271 13.63 6.82 -43.87
N ILE A 272 14.07 6.06 -44.88
CA ILE A 272 15.46 5.63 -44.97
C ILE A 272 16.20 6.66 -45.83
N THR A 273 17.20 7.33 -45.23
CA THR A 273 18.01 8.37 -45.89
C THR A 273 19.47 7.94 -46.00
N GLY A 274 20.19 8.47 -46.99
CA GLY A 274 21.63 8.28 -47.16
C GLY A 274 22.05 6.96 -47.83
N ARG A 275 23.25 6.46 -47.52
CA ARG A 275 23.89 5.34 -48.25
C ARG A 275 23.11 4.02 -48.23
N GLU A 276 22.22 3.82 -47.26
CA GLU A 276 21.39 2.61 -47.20
C GLU A 276 20.16 2.70 -48.13
N ALA A 277 19.60 3.90 -48.31
CA ALA A 277 18.55 4.18 -49.28
C ALA A 277 19.03 3.89 -50.72
N GLU A 278 20.25 4.34 -51.04
CA GLU A 278 20.87 4.12 -52.36
C GLU A 278 21.09 2.63 -52.68
N LYS A 279 21.43 1.82 -51.67
CA LYS A 279 21.57 0.36 -51.83
C LYS A 279 20.22 -0.33 -52.06
N LEU A 280 19.18 0.14 -51.37
CA LEU A 280 17.83 -0.38 -51.52
C LEU A 280 17.26 -0.06 -52.92
N ASN A 281 17.40 1.19 -53.39
CA ASN A 281 16.96 1.61 -54.73
C ASN A 281 17.62 0.80 -55.85
N ARG A 282 18.90 0.46 -55.69
CA ARG A 282 19.61 -0.44 -56.62
C ARG A 282 19.07 -1.87 -56.61
N ALA A 283 18.63 -2.36 -55.45
CA ALA A 283 18.09 -3.71 -55.29
C ALA A 283 16.65 -3.83 -55.83
N THR A 284 15.85 -2.75 -55.73
CA THR A 284 14.48 -2.67 -56.23
C THR A 284 14.39 -2.23 -57.70
N GLY A 285 15.50 -1.88 -58.33
CA GLY A 285 15.57 -1.58 -59.77
C GLY A 285 15.12 -0.18 -60.16
N GLN A 286 15.08 0.77 -59.21
CA GLN A 286 14.80 2.18 -59.51
C GLN A 286 16.06 2.89 -60.03
N GLU A 287 15.94 3.56 -61.19
CA GLU A 287 17.07 4.21 -61.89
C GLU A 287 17.49 5.54 -61.26
N GLU A 288 16.67 6.15 -60.40
CA GLU A 288 17.01 7.37 -59.67
C GLU A 288 17.61 7.02 -58.30
N LEU A 289 18.91 7.32 -58.15
CA LEU A 289 19.76 6.90 -57.03
C LEU A 289 19.76 7.85 -55.83
N ASP A 290 19.02 8.96 -55.88
CA ASP A 290 19.11 10.07 -54.92
C ASP A 290 17.75 10.46 -54.30
N THR A 291 16.78 9.53 -54.32
CA THR A 291 15.49 9.71 -53.68
C THR A 291 15.45 8.95 -52.34
N ASP A 292 14.97 9.63 -51.31
CA ASP A 292 14.65 9.02 -50.02
C ASP A 292 13.66 7.87 -50.25
N VAL A 293 13.92 6.72 -49.63
CA VAL A 293 13.06 5.54 -49.76
C VAL A 293 11.99 5.63 -48.68
N GLU A 294 10.77 5.92 -49.12
CA GLU A 294 9.58 5.82 -48.30
C GLU A 294 9.08 4.37 -48.36
N LEU A 295 9.32 3.62 -47.27
CA LEU A 295 8.76 2.29 -47.11
C LEU A 295 7.47 2.41 -46.33
N VAL A 296 6.35 2.09 -46.99
CA VAL A 296 5.09 1.80 -46.32
C VAL A 296 5.13 0.31 -45.92
N PRO A 297 5.12 -0.01 -44.62
CA PRO A 297 5.16 -1.39 -44.16
C PRO A 297 3.91 -2.14 -44.66
N SER A 298 4.11 -3.14 -45.52
CA SER A 298 3.07 -4.11 -45.88
C SER A 298 3.21 -5.38 -45.04
N GLU A 299 2.13 -6.16 -44.90
CA GLU A 299 2.11 -7.44 -44.17
C GLU A 299 3.22 -8.42 -44.62
N GLU A 300 3.68 -8.30 -45.87
CA GLU A 300 4.74 -9.13 -46.44
C GLU A 300 6.16 -8.74 -45.99
N ILE A 301 6.38 -7.48 -45.58
CA ILE A 301 7.71 -6.93 -45.29
C ILE A 301 8.10 -7.15 -43.81
N PHE A 302 7.15 -7.09 -42.89
CA PHE A 302 7.37 -7.25 -41.45
C PHE A 302 6.95 -8.63 -40.93
N VAL A 303 7.52 -9.70 -41.49
CA VAL A 303 7.41 -11.04 -40.90
C VAL A 303 8.58 -11.25 -39.93
N GLY A 304 8.41 -10.75 -38.70
CA GLY A 304 9.35 -10.97 -37.60
C GLY A 304 8.63 -11.54 -36.39
N THR A 305 9.09 -12.68 -35.86
CA THR A 305 8.64 -13.18 -34.56
C THR A 305 9.40 -12.42 -33.48
N TYR A 306 8.82 -11.34 -32.95
CA TYR A 306 9.43 -10.57 -31.86
C TYR A 306 9.01 -11.16 -30.51
N GLU A 307 9.99 -11.61 -29.73
CA GLU A 307 9.79 -11.95 -28.32
C GLU A 307 10.13 -10.72 -27.46
N ILE A 308 9.10 -10.03 -26.99
CA ILE A 308 9.25 -8.89 -26.08
C ILE A 308 9.04 -9.40 -24.66
N ARG A 309 10.05 -9.24 -23.80
CA ARG A 309 9.98 -9.56 -22.36
C ARG A 309 10.25 -8.31 -21.53
N VAL A 310 9.44 -8.08 -20.51
CA VAL A 310 9.71 -7.06 -19.50
C VAL A 310 10.64 -7.66 -18.44
N GLU A 311 11.85 -7.14 -18.35
CA GLU A 311 12.77 -7.47 -17.27
C GLU A 311 12.51 -6.62 -16.03
N ARG A 312 12.84 -7.16 -14.86
CA ARG A 312 12.77 -6.43 -13.59
C ARG A 312 13.84 -5.33 -13.60
N GLY A 313 13.41 -4.07 -13.66
CA GLY A 313 14.29 -2.90 -13.64
C GLY A 313 14.62 -2.44 -12.21
N SER A 314 15.93 -2.39 -11.90
CA SER A 314 16.60 -2.02 -10.63
C SER A 314 15.97 -0.84 -9.87
N THR A 315 15.03 -1.11 -8.97
CA THR A 315 14.71 -0.18 -7.87
C THR A 315 15.72 -0.24 -6.73
N GLU A 316 16.69 -1.17 -6.79
CA GLU A 316 17.87 -1.11 -5.93
C GLU A 316 18.65 0.19 -6.19
N LEU A 317 19.00 0.90 -5.10
CA LEU A 317 20.02 1.95 -5.12
C LEU A 317 21.29 1.33 -5.71
N ARG A 318 21.58 1.61 -6.98
CA ARG A 318 22.80 1.20 -7.65
C ARG A 318 23.97 1.83 -6.93
N ASN A 319 24.52 1.13 -5.93
CA ASN A 319 25.78 1.52 -5.34
C ASN A 319 26.88 1.24 -6.38
N PRO A 320 27.55 2.27 -6.93
CA PRO A 320 28.59 2.08 -7.92
C PRO A 320 29.72 1.17 -7.41
N GLU A 321 29.94 1.11 -6.10
CA GLU A 321 30.93 0.21 -5.48
C GLU A 321 30.55 -1.26 -5.60
N VAL A 322 29.26 -1.60 -5.44
CA VAL A 322 28.78 -3.00 -5.58
C VAL A 322 28.92 -3.46 -7.03
N LYS A 323 28.61 -2.58 -7.99
CA LYS A 323 28.81 -2.87 -9.42
C LYS A 323 30.29 -3.04 -9.77
N ALA A 324 31.16 -2.20 -9.20
CA ALA A 324 32.60 -2.32 -9.38
C ALA A 324 33.14 -3.63 -8.77
N ASN A 325 32.62 -4.06 -7.62
CA ASN A 325 33.01 -5.31 -6.98
C ASN A 325 32.51 -6.53 -7.76
N GLN A 326 31.25 -6.55 -8.22
CA GLN A 326 30.73 -7.60 -9.09
C GLN A 326 31.52 -7.72 -10.40
N LEU A 327 31.90 -6.58 -10.99
CA LEU A 327 32.71 -6.57 -12.21
C LEU A 327 34.13 -7.09 -11.96
N LYS A 328 34.73 -6.75 -10.81
CA LYS A 328 36.01 -7.33 -10.37
C LYS A 328 35.90 -8.84 -10.17
N ASP A 329 34.88 -9.32 -9.48
CA ASP A 329 34.67 -10.75 -9.22
C ASP A 329 34.44 -11.51 -10.53
N MET A 330 33.64 -10.96 -11.46
CA MET A 330 33.42 -11.54 -12.78
C MET A 330 34.70 -11.56 -13.61
N THR A 331 35.54 -10.51 -13.51
CA THR A 331 36.84 -10.45 -14.18
C THR A 331 37.81 -11.49 -13.62
N VAL A 332 37.85 -11.67 -12.29
CA VAL A 332 38.65 -12.71 -11.63
C VAL A 332 38.17 -14.10 -12.03
N MET A 333 36.85 -14.31 -12.11
CA MET A 333 36.27 -15.58 -12.55
C MET A 333 36.62 -15.87 -14.02
N MET A 334 36.51 -14.88 -14.91
CA MET A 334 36.94 -15.04 -16.32
C MET A 334 38.44 -15.29 -16.44
N LEU A 335 39.28 -14.56 -15.69
CA LEU A 335 40.73 -14.77 -15.66
C LEU A 335 41.08 -16.18 -15.15
N SER A 336 40.33 -16.70 -14.18
CA SER A 336 40.49 -18.07 -13.68
C SER A 336 39.98 -19.15 -14.64
N ALA A 337 39.08 -18.80 -15.56
CA ALA A 337 38.54 -19.68 -16.59
C ALA A 337 39.37 -19.68 -17.89
N LEU A 338 40.21 -18.67 -18.11
CA LEU A 338 41.13 -18.61 -19.27
C LEU A 338 42.01 -19.85 -19.48
N PRO A 339 42.56 -20.53 -18.44
CA PRO A 339 43.34 -21.74 -18.63
C PRO A 339 42.49 -22.88 -19.20
N VAL A 340 41.23 -22.99 -18.77
CA VAL A 340 40.27 -24.00 -19.22
C VAL A 340 39.81 -23.71 -20.65
N LEU A 341 39.51 -22.44 -20.96
CA LEU A 341 39.11 -22.01 -22.31
C LEU A 341 40.23 -22.18 -23.35
N LYS A 342 41.50 -22.01 -22.95
CA LYS A 342 42.67 -22.35 -23.78
C LYS A 342 42.84 -23.85 -23.99
N GLN A 343 42.45 -24.66 -23.02
CA GLN A 343 42.55 -26.12 -23.10
C GLN A 343 41.45 -26.71 -24.02
N GLU A 344 40.29 -26.05 -24.09
CA GLU A 344 39.16 -26.40 -24.96
C GLU A 344 39.22 -25.72 -26.36
N GLY A 345 40.28 -24.98 -26.67
CA GLY A 345 40.52 -24.41 -28.00
C GLY A 345 39.58 -23.28 -28.44
N ILE A 346 38.90 -22.64 -27.48
CA ILE A 346 37.98 -21.53 -27.72
C ILE A 346 38.75 -20.19 -27.83
N PHE A 347 40.01 -20.15 -27.36
CA PHE A 347 40.94 -19.02 -27.47
C PHE A 347 42.40 -19.45 -27.72
#